data_AF-A0A1L7NFY7-F1
#
_entry.id   AF-A0A1L7NFY7-F1
#
_cell.length_a   1.000
_cell.length_b   1.000
_cell.length_c   1.000
_cell.angle_alpha   90.00
_cell.angle_beta   90.00
_cell.angle_gamma   90.00
#
_symmetry.space_group_name_H-M   'P 1'
#
loop_
_entity.id
_entity.type
_entity.pdbx_description
1 polymer ?
#
loop_
_entity_poly.entity_id
_entity_poly.type
_entity_poly.pdbx_seq_one_letter_code
_entity_poly.pdbx_strand_id
1 'polypeptide(L)'
;MTANPFNQEEHTMDNYHLSPTSEGWELKKAGAERASKRAATKHELVSALADFFDGKTASVKIHKADGTIEEERTYPRSADPRRSKG
;
A
#
# COMPACT_ATOMS: atom_id res chain seq x y z
N MET A 1 17.10 15.94 28.29
CA MET A 1 17.00 16.38 26.89
C MET A 1 15.92 15.57 26.21
N THR A 2 15.08 16.28 25.49
CA THR A 2 13.72 16.00 25.03
C THR A 2 13.59 14.80 24.09
N ALA A 3 12.64 13.91 24.36
CA ALA A 3 11.95 13.15 23.33
C ALA A 3 10.51 12.88 23.79
N ASN A 4 9.60 13.79 23.42
CA ASN A 4 8.16 13.63 23.44
C ASN A 4 7.67 14.19 22.10
N PRO A 5 6.50 13.83 21.58
CA PRO A 5 5.93 12.50 21.39
C PRO A 5 5.33 12.47 19.97
N PHE A 6 5.96 11.87 18.96
CA PHE A 6 5.35 11.86 17.63
C PHE A 6 4.28 10.77 17.58
N ASN A 7 3.05 11.18 17.92
CA ASN A 7 1.78 10.61 17.50
C ASN A 7 1.95 9.47 16.47
N GLN A 8 1.91 8.23 16.96
CA GLN A 8 1.45 7.11 16.15
C GLN A 8 0.01 6.72 16.54
N GLU A 9 -0.76 7.67 17.08
CA GLU A 9 -2.21 7.64 16.94
C GLU A 9 -2.50 8.22 15.56
N GLU A 10 -2.67 7.34 14.58
CA GLU A 10 -3.42 7.46 13.31
C GLU A 10 -3.20 6.14 12.50
N HIS A 11 -3.45 4.98 13.12
CA HIS A 11 -3.26 3.67 12.46
C HIS A 11 -4.48 2.75 12.62
N THR A 12 -5.67 3.24 12.26
CA THR A 12 -6.71 2.30 11.79
C THR A 12 -6.47 1.89 10.33
N MET A 13 -5.57 2.58 9.61
CA MET A 13 -5.26 2.32 8.21
C MET A 13 -3.81 1.84 8.06
N ASP A 14 -3.63 0.62 7.52
CA ASP A 14 -2.30 0.08 7.25
C ASP A 14 -1.69 0.75 6.01
N ASN A 15 -0.42 1.18 6.08
CA ASN A 15 0.30 1.74 4.94
C ASN A 15 1.24 0.70 4.32
N TYR A 16 1.28 0.64 3.00
CA TYR A 16 2.15 -0.26 2.22
C TYR A 16 2.84 0.50 1.09
N HIS A 17 4.01 0.00 0.72
CA HIS A 17 4.87 0.51 -0.33
C HIS A 17 5.02 -0.59 -1.37
N LEU A 18 4.66 -0.27 -2.61
CA LEU A 18 4.76 -1.15 -3.74
C LEU A 18 5.89 -0.65 -4.62
N SER A 19 6.99 -1.39 -4.68
CA SER A 19 8.21 -0.97 -5.39
C SER A 19 8.58 -2.02 -6.45
N PRO A 20 9.02 -1.59 -7.64
CA PRO A 20 9.58 -2.50 -8.62
C PRO A 20 10.95 -3.00 -8.12
N THR A 21 11.22 -4.26 -8.40
CA THR A 21 12.44 -4.98 -8.05
C THR A 21 13.01 -5.61 -9.31
N SER A 22 14.22 -6.17 -9.24
CA SER A 22 14.84 -6.87 -10.37
C SER A 22 14.03 -8.07 -10.88
N GLU A 23 13.23 -8.70 -10.02
CA GLU A 23 12.43 -9.89 -10.34
C GLU A 23 10.95 -9.58 -10.62
N GLY A 24 10.53 -8.31 -10.50
CA GLY A 24 9.13 -7.91 -10.66
C GLY A 24 8.74 -6.80 -9.70
N TRP A 25 7.76 -7.04 -8.85
CA TRP A 25 7.20 -6.07 -7.92
C TRP A 25 7.06 -6.66 -6.52
N GLU A 26 7.32 -5.85 -5.50
CA GLU A 26 7.12 -6.23 -4.10
C GLU A 26 6.25 -5.25 -3.35
N LEU A 27 5.44 -5.77 -2.43
CA LEU A 27 4.63 -5.02 -1.49
C LEU A 27 5.25 -5.16 -0.10
N LYS A 28 5.58 -4.03 0.52
CA LYS A 28 6.17 -3.96 1.85
C LYS A 28 5.31 -3.09 2.76
N LYS A 29 4.97 -3.57 3.96
CA LYS A 29 4.27 -2.74 4.95
C LYS A 29 5.20 -1.63 5.46
N ALA A 30 4.67 -0.43 5.66
CA ALA A 30 5.40 0.66 6.29
C ALA A 30 5.88 0.21 7.68
N GLY A 31 7.19 0.32 7.92
CA GLY A 31 7.82 -0.14 9.17
C GLY A 31 8.15 -1.65 9.24
N ALA A 32 7.75 -2.46 8.24
CA ALA A 32 8.21 -3.85 8.17
C ALA A 32 9.61 -3.93 7.53
N GLU A 33 10.39 -4.95 7.89
CA GLU A 33 11.69 -5.21 7.23
C GLU A 33 11.51 -6.01 5.94
N ARG A 34 10.52 -6.92 5.91
CA ARG A 34 10.28 -7.86 4.81
C ARG A 34 9.07 -7.45 3.96
N ALA A 35 9.12 -7.80 2.67
CA ALA A 35 7.96 -7.68 1.79
C ALA A 35 6.88 -8.69 2.22
N SER A 36 5.64 -8.22 2.29
CA SER A 36 4.46 -9.02 2.58
C SER A 36 4.02 -9.85 1.37
N LYS A 37 4.18 -9.31 0.15
CA LYS A 37 3.91 -10.03 -1.11
C LYS A 37 4.87 -9.63 -2.22
N ARG A 38 5.06 -10.51 -3.20
CA ARG A 38 5.81 -10.26 -4.43
C ARG A 38 5.07 -10.85 -5.62
N ALA A 39 5.22 -10.27 -6.80
CA ALA A 39 4.72 -10.80 -8.06
C ALA A 39 5.63 -10.40 -9.21
N ALA A 40 5.53 -11.10 -10.35
CA ALA A 40 6.28 -10.75 -11.56
C ALA A 40 5.81 -9.40 -12.14
N THR A 41 4.51 -9.12 -12.09
CA THR A 41 3.93 -7.89 -12.65
C THR A 41 3.17 -7.05 -11.63
N LYS A 42 3.11 -5.73 -11.87
CA LYS A 42 2.29 -4.78 -11.09
C LYS A 42 0.84 -5.24 -11.04
N HIS A 43 0.32 -5.70 -12.17
CA HIS A 43 -1.08 -6.12 -12.29
C HIS A 43 -1.40 -7.31 -11.39
N GLU A 44 -0.58 -8.36 -11.40
CA GLU A 44 -0.76 -9.53 -10.53
C GLU A 44 -0.69 -9.15 -9.05
N LEU A 45 0.28 -8.31 -8.67
CA LEU A 45 0.41 -7.85 -7.29
C LEU A 45 -0.82 -7.05 -6.88
N VAL A 46 -1.21 -6.05 -7.67
CA VAL A 46 -2.36 -5.16 -7.46
C VAL A 46 -3.67 -5.94 -7.35
N SER A 47 -3.88 -6.96 -8.19
CA SER A 47 -5.05 -7.84 -8.10
C SER A 47 -5.01 -8.63 -6.80
N ALA A 48 -3.85 -9.20 -6.43
CA ALA A 48 -3.70 -9.91 -5.15
C ALA A 48 -3.83 -8.99 -3.92
N LEU A 49 -3.63 -7.67 -4.06
CA LEU A 49 -3.87 -6.71 -2.99
C LEU A 49 -5.37 -6.54 -2.69
N ALA A 50 -6.23 -6.65 -3.70
CA ALA A 50 -7.66 -6.54 -3.52
C ALA A 50 -8.16 -7.61 -2.54
N ASP A 51 -7.76 -8.88 -2.75
CA ASP A 51 -8.07 -9.98 -1.84
C ASP A 51 -7.31 -9.88 -0.51
N PHE A 52 -6.05 -9.41 -0.53
CA PHE A 52 -5.24 -9.31 0.69
C PHE A 52 -5.76 -8.23 1.66
N PHE A 53 -6.36 -7.16 1.12
CA PHE A 53 -7.02 -6.10 1.88
C PHE A 53 -8.52 -6.29 1.98
N ASP A 54 -9.04 -7.44 1.57
CA ASP A 54 -10.45 -7.75 1.81
C ASP A 54 -10.72 -7.75 3.32
N GLY A 55 -11.75 -7.00 3.74
CA GLY A 55 -12.08 -6.82 5.15
C GLY A 55 -11.22 -5.81 5.94
N LYS A 56 -10.25 -5.10 5.33
CA LYS A 56 -9.45 -4.06 6.01
C LYS A 56 -9.09 -2.89 5.11
N THR A 57 -8.93 -1.70 5.69
CA THR A 57 -8.56 -0.50 4.93
C THR A 57 -7.05 -0.29 4.95
N ALA A 58 -6.44 -0.16 3.77
CA ALA A 58 -5.01 0.06 3.61
C ALA A 58 -4.70 1.08 2.51
N SER A 59 -3.65 1.86 2.69
CA SER A 59 -3.10 2.75 1.66
C SER A 59 -1.85 2.13 1.05
N VAL A 60 -1.75 2.09 -0.28
CA VAL A 60 -0.64 1.51 -1.03
C VAL A 60 -0.01 2.58 -1.88
N LYS A 61 1.26 2.92 -1.60
CA LYS A 61 2.08 3.84 -2.37
C LYS A 61 2.89 3.08 -3.40
N ILE A 62 2.62 3.35 -4.67
CA ILE A 62 3.28 2.72 -5.81
C ILE A 62 4.46 3.60 -6.20
N HIS A 63 5.67 3.06 -6.09
CA HIS A 63 6.91 3.69 -6.52
C HIS A 63 7.26 3.29 -7.96
N LYS A 64 7.94 4.19 -8.69
CA LYS A 64 8.55 3.91 -9.98
C LYS A 64 9.93 3.28 -9.80
N ALA A 65 10.50 2.77 -10.89
CA ALA A 65 11.90 2.32 -10.94
C ALA A 65 12.90 3.45 -10.58
N ASP A 66 12.49 4.70 -10.81
CA ASP A 66 13.23 5.92 -10.46
C ASP A 66 13.14 6.29 -8.95
N GLY A 67 12.34 5.55 -8.16
CA GLY A 67 12.13 5.80 -6.73
C GLY A 67 11.05 6.84 -6.41
N THR A 68 10.60 7.60 -7.40
CA THR A 68 9.47 8.55 -7.29
C THR A 68 8.14 7.83 -7.07
N ILE A 69 7.20 8.47 -6.37
CA ILE A 69 5.84 7.94 -6.22
C ILE A 69 5.10 8.13 -7.55
N GLU A 70 4.61 7.04 -8.12
CA GLU A 70 3.74 7.05 -9.29
C GLU A 70 2.29 7.32 -8.92
N GLU A 71 1.80 6.58 -7.93
CA GLU A 71 0.38 6.52 -7.64
C GLU A 71 0.18 6.09 -6.18
N GLU A 72 -0.76 6.71 -5.48
CA GLU A 72 -1.22 6.25 -4.17
C GLU A 72 -2.65 5.70 -4.34
N ARG A 73 -2.88 4.47 -3.87
CA ARG A 73 -4.18 3.81 -3.95
C ARG A 73 -4.63 3.30 -2.59
N THR A 74 -5.86 3.63 -2.23
CA THR A 74 -6.54 3.08 -1.05
C THR A 74 -7.31 1.80 -1.41
N TYR A 75 -7.14 0.78 -0.58
CA TYR A 75 -7.80 -0.52 -0.66
C TYR A 75 -8.71 -0.74 0.56
N PRO A 76 -9.85 -1.43 0.38
CA PRO A 76 -10.43 -1.83 -0.90
C PRO A 76 -10.85 -0.61 -1.73
N ARG A 77 -10.87 -0.72 -3.08
CA ARG A 77 -11.36 0.36 -3.97
C ARG A 77 -12.85 0.71 -3.72
N SER A 78 -13.54 -0.06 -2.88
CA SER A 78 -14.90 0.19 -2.38
C SER A 78 -14.95 1.03 -1.10
N ALA A 79 -13.82 1.17 -0.39
CA ALA A 79 -13.66 2.15 0.69
C ALA A 79 -13.52 3.57 0.14
N ASP A 80 -13.17 3.71 -1.15
CA ASP A 80 -13.44 4.93 -1.91
C ASP A 80 -14.96 5.04 -2.10
N PRO A 81 -15.64 6.03 -1.48
CA PRO A 81 -17.08 6.18 -1.61
C PRO A 81 -17.39 6.57 -3.06
N ARG A 82 -17.68 5.57 -3.92
CA ARG A 82 -18.37 5.81 -5.19
C ARG A 82 -19.80 6.23 -4.91
N ARG A 83 -19.98 7.49 -4.56
CA ARG A 83 -21.26 8.16 -4.76
C ARG A 83 -21.41 8.41 -6.26
N SER A 84 -22.02 7.45 -6.94
CA SER A 84 -22.76 7.74 -8.16
C SER A 84 -24.13 7.11 -8.03
N LYS A 85 -25.12 7.93 -7.63
CA LYS A 85 -26.51 7.71 -8.05
C LYS A 85 -26.53 7.85 -9.57
N GLY A 86 -26.98 6.81 -10.25
CA GLY A 86 -27.35 6.81 -11.67
C GLY A 86 -28.40 5.75 -11.86
#